data_AF-A0A6B3D3Q5-F1
#
_entry.id   AF-A0A6B3D3Q5-F1
#
_cell.length_a   1.000
_cell.length_b   1.000
_cell.length_c   1.000
_cell.angle_alpha   90.00
_cell.angle_beta   90.00
_cell.angle_gamma   90.00
#
_symmetry.space_group_name_H-M   'P 1'
#
loop_
_entity.id
_entity.type
_entity.pdbx_description
1 polymer ?
#
loop_
_entity_poly.entity_id
_entity_poly.type
_entity_poly.pdbx_seq_one_letter_code
_entity_poly.pdbx_strand_id
1 'polypeptide(L)'
;LASGCGSGAPDDPAARSGAPGYPRTVRDCGHEVRVTAPPRRAVSLNQGTTEILLSLGLADRMAGTATWTDPVMKGLEKANAGVPRL
;
A
#
# COMPACT_ATOMS: atom_id res chain seq x y z
N LEU A 1 8.36 10.00 30.31
CA LEU A 1 8.86 8.61 30.35
C LEU A 1 7.64 7.70 30.30
N ALA A 2 7.32 7.13 29.14
CA ALA A 2 6.18 6.22 28.98
C ALA A 2 6.72 4.82 28.71
N SER A 3 6.42 3.89 29.62
CA SER A 3 6.84 2.49 29.56
C SER A 3 5.82 1.69 28.73
N GLY A 4 6.27 1.05 27.65
CA GLY A 4 5.44 0.11 26.88
C GLY A 4 5.74 -1.33 27.29
N CYS A 5 4.72 -2.07 27.74
CA CYS A 5 4.81 -3.53 27.90
C CYS A 5 4.51 -4.21 26.56
N GLY A 6 5.56 -4.68 25.89
CA GLY A 6 5.42 -5.63 24.77
C GLY A 6 5.60 -7.05 25.30
N SER A 7 4.50 -7.80 25.41
CA SER A 7 4.57 -9.24 25.68
C SER A 7 5.17 -9.93 24.45
N GLY A 8 6.43 -10.36 24.54
CA GLY A 8 7.09 -11.15 23.51
C GLY A 8 6.45 -12.54 23.41
N ALA A 9 5.84 -12.83 22.26
CA ALA A 9 5.53 -14.21 21.89
C ALA A 9 6.80 -14.87 21.32
N PRO A 10 7.01 -16.19 21.52
CA PRO A 10 8.17 -16.88 20.97
C PRO A 10 8.14 -16.87 19.43
N ASP A 11 9.29 -16.59 18.82
CA ASP A 11 9.52 -16.76 17.38
C ASP A 11 9.37 -18.24 17.01
N ASP A 12 8.22 -18.60 16.45
CA ASP A 12 7.96 -19.92 15.89
C ASP A 12 8.57 -20.00 14.46
N PRO A 13 9.63 -20.80 14.24
CA PRO A 13 10.35 -20.85 12.96
C PRO A 13 9.52 -21.46 11.81
N ALA A 14 8.28 -21.89 12.07
CA ALA A 14 7.34 -22.39 11.07
C ALA A 14 6.60 -21.27 10.28
N ALA A 15 6.72 -20.00 10.67
CA ALA A 15 6.05 -18.89 10.01
C ALA A 15 6.81 -18.34 8.78
N ARG A 16 7.14 -19.20 7.82
CA ARG A 16 7.36 -18.76 6.43
C ARG A 16 6.35 -19.40 5.50
N SER A 17 5.06 -19.25 5.81
CA SER A 17 4.06 -19.36 4.77
C SER A 17 4.27 -18.16 3.84
N GLY A 18 4.68 -18.40 2.59
CA GLY A 18 4.55 -17.40 1.56
C GLY A 18 3.10 -16.94 1.59
N ALA A 19 2.87 -15.63 1.73
CA ALA A 19 1.53 -15.09 1.85
C ALA A 19 0.66 -15.73 0.75
N PRO A 20 -0.50 -16.33 1.08
CA PRO A 20 -1.31 -16.98 0.05
C PRO A 20 -1.56 -16.02 -1.15
N GLY A 21 -1.81 -16.56 -2.33
CA GLY A 21 -2.18 -15.74 -3.48
C GLY A 21 -3.54 -15.06 -3.29
N TYR A 22 -4.11 -14.55 -4.37
CA TYR A 22 -5.49 -14.08 -4.34
C TYR A 22 -6.47 -15.27 -4.38
N PRO A 23 -7.71 -15.15 -3.87
CA PRO A 23 -8.36 -13.94 -3.36
C PRO A 23 -7.90 -13.52 -1.95
N ARG A 24 -8.12 -12.24 -1.64
CA ARG A 24 -7.85 -11.58 -0.35
C ARG A 24 -9.08 -10.84 0.10
N THR A 25 -9.52 -11.06 1.33
CA THR A 25 -10.57 -10.24 1.95
C THR A 25 -9.94 -9.40 3.05
N VAL A 26 -10.13 -8.09 2.99
CA VAL A 26 -9.65 -7.11 3.98
C VAL A 26 -10.86 -6.42 4.58
N ARG A 27 -10.89 -6.30 5.91
CA ARG A 27 -11.88 -5.45 6.59
C ARG A 27 -11.37 -4.02 6.59
N ASP A 28 -12.06 -3.15 5.88
CA ASP A 28 -11.68 -1.74 5.69
C ASP A 28 -12.83 -0.82 6.11
N CYS A 29 -12.62 0.00 7.13
CA CYS A 29 -13.62 0.92 7.68
C CYS A 29 -15.02 0.28 7.91
N GLY A 30 -15.06 -0.98 8.37
CA GLY A 30 -16.30 -1.72 8.62
C GLY A 30 -16.88 -2.47 7.42
N HIS A 31 -16.28 -2.36 6.24
CA HIS A 31 -16.66 -3.08 5.03
C HIS A 31 -15.73 -4.27 4.77
N GLU A 32 -16.27 -5.35 4.23
CA GLU A 32 -15.44 -6.44 3.69
C GLU A 32 -15.11 -6.16 2.22
N VAL A 33 -13.82 -5.92 1.94
CA VAL A 33 -13.32 -5.69 0.59
C VAL A 33 -12.62 -6.95 0.10
N ARG A 34 -13.19 -7.60 -0.92
CA ARG A 34 -12.61 -8.78 -1.56
C ARG A 34 -11.84 -8.40 -2.82
N VAL A 35 -10.52 -8.57 -2.79
CA VAL A 35 -9.63 -8.44 -3.94
C VAL A 35 -9.39 -9.83 -4.52
N THR A 36 -9.74 -10.05 -5.78
CA THR A 36 -9.72 -11.40 -6.40
C THR A 36 -8.47 -11.71 -7.20
N ALA A 37 -7.68 -10.68 -7.55
CA ALA A 37 -6.42 -10.77 -8.28
C ALA A 37 -5.57 -9.51 -7.99
N PRO A 38 -4.26 -9.51 -8.29
CA PRO A 38 -3.44 -8.30 -8.17
C PRO A 38 -4.05 -7.12 -8.96
N PRO A 39 -4.29 -5.96 -8.35
CA PRO A 39 -4.83 -4.79 -9.05
C PRO A 39 -3.93 -4.37 -10.21
N ARG A 40 -4.54 -4.07 -11.36
CA ARG A 40 -3.82 -3.58 -12.57
C ARG A 40 -4.13 -2.13 -12.93
N ARG A 41 -5.15 -1.53 -12.29
CA ARG A 41 -5.63 -0.17 -12.52
C ARG A 41 -6.10 0.46 -11.21
N ALA A 42 -5.16 0.77 -10.31
CA ALA A 42 -5.45 1.42 -9.04
C ALA A 42 -5.55 2.94 -9.21
N VAL A 43 -6.51 3.57 -8.54
CA VAL A 43 -6.55 5.04 -8.39
C VAL A 43 -6.27 5.35 -6.93
N SER A 44 -5.31 6.24 -6.67
CA SER A 44 -5.00 6.70 -5.32
C SER A 44 -5.49 8.12 -5.12
N LEU A 45 -6.31 8.33 -4.10
CA LEU A 45 -6.99 9.60 -3.79
C LEU A 45 -6.43 10.26 -2.52
N ASN A 46 -5.17 10.00 -2.20
CA ASN A 46 -4.46 10.62 -1.09
C ASN A 46 -2.96 10.54 -1.34
N GLN A 47 -2.24 11.66 -1.21
CA GLN A 47 -0.80 11.74 -1.49
C GLN A 47 0.02 10.69 -0.73
N GLY A 48 -0.23 10.47 0.57
CA GLY A 48 0.50 9.48 1.35
C GLY A 48 0.30 8.06 0.80
N THR A 49 -0.93 7.70 0.43
CA THR A 49 -1.18 6.40 -0.20
C THR A 49 -0.57 6.28 -1.59
N THR A 50 -0.52 7.39 -2.35
CA THR A 50 0.16 7.44 -3.65
C THR A 50 1.65 7.15 -3.47
N GLU A 51 2.31 7.83 -2.54
CA GLU A 51 3.74 7.66 -2.30
C GLU A 51 4.09 6.26 -1.77
N ILE A 52 3.21 5.61 -1.00
CA ILE A 52 3.35 4.20 -0.64
C ILE A 52 3.35 3.31 -1.89
N LEU A 53 2.38 3.47 -2.79
CA LEU A 53 2.31 2.66 -4.01
C LEU A 53 3.52 2.88 -4.92
N LEU A 54 3.97 4.14 -5.06
CA LEU A 54 5.16 4.48 -5.83
C LEU A 54 6.43 3.88 -5.21
N SER A 55 6.57 3.92 -3.88
CA SER A 55 7.70 3.33 -3.15
C SER A 55 7.77 1.81 -3.31
N LEU A 56 6.63 1.15 -3.47
CA LEU A 56 6.54 -0.28 -3.77
C LEU A 56 6.81 -0.61 -5.25
N GLY A 57 7.09 0.41 -6.08
CA GLY A 57 7.36 0.24 -7.52
C GLY A 57 6.11 -0.07 -8.34
N LEU A 58 4.90 0.25 -7.86
CA LEU A 58 3.63 -0.13 -8.48
C LEU A 58 3.07 0.91 -9.46
N ALA A 59 3.89 1.88 -9.90
CA ALA A 59 3.46 2.95 -10.80
C ALA A 59 2.82 2.43 -12.10
N ASP A 60 3.30 1.29 -12.62
CA ASP A 60 2.78 0.62 -13.82
C ASP A 60 1.36 0.05 -13.67
N ARG A 61 0.88 -0.07 -12.42
CA ARG A 61 -0.47 -0.58 -12.09
C ARG A 61 -1.41 0.53 -11.66
N MET A 62 -0.97 1.78 -11.66
CA MET A 62 -1.77 2.94 -11.26
C MET A 62 -2.40 3.59 -12.50
N ALA A 63 -3.71 3.79 -12.45
CA ALA A 63 -4.48 4.49 -13.48
C ALA A 63 -4.57 6.00 -13.22
N GLY A 64 -4.30 6.45 -11.99
CA GLY A 64 -4.29 7.87 -11.65
C GLY A 64 -4.03 8.14 -10.18
N THR A 65 -3.67 9.39 -9.90
CA THR A 65 -3.51 9.96 -8.55
C THR A 65 -4.31 11.25 -8.44
N ALA A 66 -4.71 11.62 -7.23
CA ALA A 66 -5.41 12.88 -6.97
C ALA A 66 -5.01 13.46 -5.60
N THR A 67 -5.58 14.63 -5.26
CA THR A 67 -5.53 15.24 -3.92
C THR A 67 -4.12 15.40 -3.35
N TRP A 68 -3.28 16.13 -4.05
CA TRP A 68 -1.92 16.44 -3.62
C TRP A 68 -1.92 17.70 -2.77
N THR A 69 -1.17 17.67 -1.67
CA THR A 69 -1.01 18.82 -0.76
C THR A 69 0.37 19.45 -0.86
N ASP A 70 1.38 18.65 -1.23
CA ASP A 70 2.80 19.01 -1.21
C ASP A 70 3.52 18.46 -2.45
N PRO A 71 4.79 18.85 -2.69
CA PRO A 71 5.63 18.15 -3.66
C PRO A 71 5.74 16.67 -3.32
N VAL A 72 5.91 15.83 -4.34
CA VAL A 72 6.14 14.40 -4.14
C VAL A 72 7.43 14.16 -3.35
N MET A 73 7.42 13.15 -2.48
CA MET A 73 8.60 12.72 -1.74
C MET A 73 9.81 12.54 -2.67
N LYS A 74 10.95 13.10 -2.24
CA LYS A 74 12.21 13.05 -2.97
C LYS A 74 12.59 11.60 -3.33
N GLY A 75 12.95 11.39 -4.59
CA GLY A 75 13.29 10.07 -5.14
C GLY A 75 12.14 9.34 -5.84
N LEU A 76 10.89 9.81 -5.67
CA LEU A 76 9.72 9.24 -6.35
C LEU A 76 9.30 10.00 -7.61
N GLU A 77 9.95 11.11 -7.95
CA GLU A 77 9.56 12.02 -9.04
C GLU A 77 9.43 11.28 -10.37
N LYS A 78 10.38 10.39 -10.68
CA LYS A 78 10.36 9.60 -11.91
C LYS A 78 9.19 8.63 -11.97
N ALA A 79 8.90 7.93 -10.87
CA ALA A 79 7.78 6.99 -10.80
C ALA A 79 6.45 7.74 -10.88
N ASN A 80 6.34 8.86 -10.15
CA ASN A 80 5.17 9.72 -10.15
C ASN A 80 4.84 10.30 -11.52
N ALA A 81 5.86 10.72 -12.29
CA ALA A 81 5.68 11.26 -13.63
C ALA A 81 5.03 10.27 -14.61
N GLY A 82 5.09 8.96 -14.33
CA GLY A 82 4.44 7.91 -15.11
C GLY A 82 2.96 7.71 -14.79
N VAL A 83 2.42 8.36 -13.75
CA VAL A 83 1.03 8.17 -13.32
C VAL A 83 0.23 9.47 -13.54
N PRO A 84 -0.90 9.42 -14.27
CA PRO A 84 -1.73 10.60 -14.48
C PRO A 84 -2.21 11.23 -13.17
N ARG A 85 -2.25 12.56 -13.13
CA ARG A 85 -2.96 13.31 -12.08
C ARG A 85 -4.35 13.63 -12.62
N LEU A 86 -5.39 13.15 -11.92
CA LEU A 86 -6.79 13.31 -12.26
C LEU A 86 -7.37 14.60 -11.65
#